data_AF-R6FSR4-F1
#
_entry.id   AF-R6FSR4-F1
#
_cell.length_a   1.000
_cell.length_b   1.000
_cell.length_c   1.000
_cell.angle_alpha   90.00
_cell.angle_beta   90.00
_cell.angle_gamma   90.00
#
_symmetry.space_group_name_H-M   'P 1'
#
loop_
_entity.id
_entity.type
_entity.pdbx_description
1 polymer ?
#
loop_
_entity_poly.entity_id
_entity_poly.type
_entity_poly.pdbx_seq_one_letter_code
_entity_poly.pdbx_strand_id
1 'polypeptide(L)'
;MSQKKMAALFGVDVRTISYHIGQIYETGELDKTATIRKIGIVQTEGERYVERAPLFYNLDVIIAVGYRVNSYQATQFRIWTTSVLKEFIIKGYVLDDERLKQGKHLYK
;
A
#
# COMPACT_ATOMS: atom_id res chain seq x y z
N MET A 1 -5.72 1.06 -2.02
CA MET A 1 -5.75 -0.08 -1.08
C MET A 1 -6.40 0.32 0.24
N SER A 2 -7.15 -0.56 0.91
CA SER A 2 -7.71 -0.28 2.24
C SER A 2 -6.69 -0.55 3.36
N GLN A 3 -6.88 0.03 4.56
CA GLN A 3 -5.98 -0.20 5.70
C GLN A 3 -5.93 -1.68 6.11
N LYS A 4 -7.05 -2.41 6.02
CA LYS A 4 -7.10 -3.86 6.29
C LYS A 4 -6.21 -4.66 5.32
N LYS A 5 -6.19 -4.29 4.03
CA LYS A 5 -5.31 -4.94 3.05
C LYS A 5 -3.84 -4.55 3.28
N MET A 6 -3.54 -3.30 3.63
CA MET A 6 -2.19 -2.86 4.03
C MET A 6 -1.67 -3.63 5.24
N ALA A 7 -2.51 -3.81 6.27
CA ALA A 7 -2.20 -4.57 7.47
C ALA A 7 -1.82 -6.02 7.14
N ALA A 8 -2.62 -6.68 6.29
CA ALA A 8 -2.32 -8.02 5.80
C ALA A 8 -1.03 -8.09 4.97
N LEU A 9 -0.80 -7.12 4.07
CA LEU A 9 0.41 -7.03 3.24
C LEU A 9 1.68 -6.93 4.10
N PHE A 10 1.66 -6.11 5.14
CA PHE A 10 2.81 -5.87 6.00
C PHE A 10 2.83 -6.74 7.26
N GLY A 11 1.89 -7.66 7.44
CA GLY A 11 1.85 -8.55 8.60
C GLY A 11 1.74 -7.83 9.96
N VAL A 12 0.96 -6.74 10.02
CA VAL A 12 0.74 -5.95 11.25
C VAL A 12 -0.75 -5.70 11.50
N ASP A 13 -1.08 -5.16 12.67
CA ASP A 13 -2.44 -4.76 13.02
C ASP A 13 -2.88 -3.50 12.23
N VAL A 14 -4.18 -3.39 11.96
CA VAL A 14 -4.76 -2.22 11.28
C VAL A 14 -4.47 -0.92 12.04
N ARG A 15 -4.41 -0.96 13.37
CA ARG A 15 -4.05 0.20 14.23
C ARG A 15 -2.65 0.73 13.92
N THR A 16 -1.67 -0.15 13.66
CA THR A 16 -0.32 0.24 13.27
C THR A 16 -0.33 1.00 11.94
N ILE A 17 -1.13 0.53 10.98
CA ILE A 17 -1.32 1.22 9.69
C ILE A 17 -1.99 2.58 9.90
N SER A 18 -3.07 2.65 10.69
CA SER A 18 -3.74 3.92 11.00
C SER A 18 -2.79 4.94 11.63
N TYR A 19 -1.96 4.49 12.57
CA TYR A 19 -0.95 5.32 13.23
C TYR A 19 0.05 5.91 12.24
N HIS A 20 0.69 5.09 11.40
CA HIS A 20 1.68 5.59 10.44
C HIS A 20 1.08 6.52 9.39
N ILE A 21 -0.15 6.24 8.92
CA ILE A 21 -0.87 7.15 8.02
C ILE A 21 -1.12 8.50 8.69
N GLY A 22 -1.53 8.50 9.97
CA GLY A 22 -1.69 9.73 10.74
C GLY A 22 -0.40 10.55 10.80
N GLN A 23 0.72 9.90 11.13
CA GLN A 23 2.03 10.55 11.19
C GLN A 23 2.50 11.09 9.84
N ILE A 24 2.29 10.35 8.74
CA ILE A 24 2.64 10.80 7.38
C ILE A 24 1.94 12.13 7.03
N TYR A 25 0.68 12.27 7.41
CA TYR A 25 -0.08 13.50 7.18
C TYR A 25 0.29 14.60 8.16
N GLU A 26 0.53 14.27 9.43
CA GLU A 26 0.95 15.25 10.44
C GLU A 26 2.29 15.89 10.11
N THR A 27 3.25 15.11 9.57
CA THR A 27 4.55 15.63 9.13
C THR A 27 4.50 16.32 7.77
N GLY A 28 3.36 16.29 7.07
CA GLY A 28 3.22 16.85 5.73
C GLY A 28 4.01 16.11 4.65
N GLU A 29 4.39 14.85 4.87
CA GLU A 29 5.11 14.06 3.84
C GLU A 29 4.22 13.81 2.62
N LEU A 30 2.94 13.58 2.85
CA LEU A 30 1.93 13.43 1.79
C LEU A 30 0.72 14.31 2.07
N ASP A 31 0.06 14.76 1.01
CA ASP A 31 -1.22 15.44 1.13
C ASP A 31 -2.38 14.44 1.19
N LYS A 32 -3.32 14.66 2.11
CA LYS A 32 -4.45 13.75 2.36
C LYS A 32 -5.45 13.72 1.21
N THR A 33 -5.67 14.84 0.52
CA THR A 33 -6.65 14.94 -0.58
C THR A 33 -6.16 14.27 -1.86
N ALA A 34 -4.85 14.32 -2.11
CA ALA A 34 -4.22 13.65 -3.26
C ALA A 34 -4.13 12.12 -3.10
N THR A 35 -4.05 11.64 -1.86
CA THR A 35 -3.68 10.25 -1.57
C THR A 35 -4.83 9.33 -1.20
N ILE A 36 -6.03 9.87 -0.97
CA ILE A 36 -7.20 9.11 -0.53
C ILE A 36 -8.37 9.27 -1.50
N ARG A 37 -8.96 8.16 -1.91
CA ARG A 37 -10.28 8.12 -2.57
C ARG A 37 -11.29 7.43 -1.68
N LYS A 38 -12.45 8.06 -1.51
CA LYS A 38 -13.64 7.40 -0.95
C LYS A 38 -14.26 6.55 -2.05
N ILE A 39 -14.36 5.24 -1.83
CA ILE A 39 -15.13 4.36 -2.71
C ILE A 39 -16.38 3.98 -1.93
N GLY A 40 -17.56 4.29 -2.46
CA GLY A 40 -18.81 3.78 -1.90
C GLY A 40 -18.84 2.27 -2.10
N ILE A 41 -18.75 1.52 -1.00
CA ILE A 41 -19.04 0.08 -1.01
C ILE A 41 -20.33 -0.09 -0.22
N VAL A 42 -21.39 -0.53 -0.88
CA VAL A 42 -22.60 -0.98 -0.19
C VAL A 42 -22.27 -2.36 0.36
N GLN A 43 -22.06 -2.46 1.68
CA GLN A 43 -21.97 -3.75 2.38
C GLN A 43 -23.18 -3.88 3.30
N THR A 44 -23.90 -4.99 3.21
CA THR A 44 -25.01 -5.32 4.10
C THR A 44 -24.46 -6.11 5.29
N GLU A 45 -24.41 -5.51 6.48
CA GLU A 45 -24.08 -6.20 7.74
C GLU A 45 -25.34 -6.29 8.63
N GLY A 46 -26.04 -7.44 8.59
CA GLY A 46 -27.19 -7.71 9.48
C GLY A 46 -28.35 -6.70 9.35
N GLU A 47 -28.99 -6.35 10.47
CA GLU A 47 -30.12 -5.39 10.53
C GLU A 47 -29.71 -3.91 10.60
N ARG A 48 -28.40 -3.58 10.58
CA ARG A 48 -27.91 -2.21 10.67
C ARG A 48 -27.16 -1.81 9.40
N TYR A 49 -27.72 -0.85 8.67
CA TYR A 49 -26.98 -0.12 7.64
C TYR A 49 -25.91 0.74 8.30
N VAL A 50 -24.66 0.27 8.29
CA VAL A 50 -23.50 1.09 8.65
C VAL A 50 -22.81 1.51 7.36
N GLU A 51 -23.13 2.71 6.84
CA GLU A 51 -22.39 3.33 5.75
C GLU A 51 -20.99 3.76 6.24
N ARG A 52 -20.03 2.83 6.30
CA ARG A 52 -18.63 3.20 6.34
C ARG A 52 -18.10 3.11 4.93
N ALA A 53 -18.03 4.25 4.23
CA ALA A 53 -17.29 4.32 2.97
C ALA A 53 -15.79 4.04 3.26
N PRO A 54 -15.25 2.87 2.89
CA PRO A 54 -13.87 2.56 3.20
C PRO A 54 -12.94 3.45 2.36
N LEU A 55 -11.95 4.05 3.03
CA LEU A 55 -10.94 4.86 2.38
C LEU A 55 -9.97 3.95 1.61
N PHE A 56 -9.68 4.34 0.37
CA PHE A 56 -8.66 3.70 -0.46
C PHE A 56 -7.48 4.64 -0.64
N TYR A 57 -6.32 4.14 -0.22
CA TYR A 57 -5.05 4.85 -0.30
C TYR A 57 -4.31 4.50 -1.60
N ASN A 58 -3.65 5.49 -2.21
CA ASN A 58 -2.86 5.31 -3.43
C ASN A 58 -1.51 4.61 -3.15
N LEU A 59 -0.68 4.44 -4.18
CA LEU A 59 0.62 3.78 -4.06
C LEU A 59 1.59 4.52 -3.13
N ASP A 60 1.60 5.85 -3.16
CA ASP A 60 2.51 6.67 -2.36
C ASP A 60 2.35 6.39 -0.86
N VAL A 61 1.10 6.29 -0.39
CA VAL A 61 0.82 5.95 1.01
C VAL A 61 1.30 4.54 1.35
N ILE A 62 1.12 3.59 0.43
CA ILE A 62 1.52 2.20 0.65
C ILE A 62 3.05 2.12 0.80
N ILE A 63 3.78 2.84 -0.06
CA ILE A 63 5.24 2.94 0.00
C ILE A 63 5.67 3.61 1.31
N ALA A 64 5.12 4.79 1.62
CA ALA A 64 5.44 5.56 2.82
C ALA A 64 5.20 4.77 4.12
N VAL A 65 4.11 3.99 4.19
CA VAL A 65 3.80 3.10 5.31
C VAL A 65 4.79 1.92 5.35
N GLY A 66 5.08 1.29 4.21
CA GLY A 66 6.03 0.16 4.13
C GLY A 66 7.44 0.50 4.63
N TYR A 67 7.86 1.76 4.50
CA TYR A 67 9.12 2.24 5.08
C TYR A 67 9.09 2.45 6.59
N ARG A 68 7.92 2.68 7.19
CA ARG A 68 7.75 2.96 8.63
C ARG A 68 7.40 1.74 9.47
N VAL A 69 6.76 0.75 8.85
CA VAL A 69 6.35 -0.47 9.54
C VAL A 69 7.55 -1.34 9.89
N ASN A 70 7.62 -1.77 11.15
CA ASN A 70 8.60 -2.74 11.62
C ASN A 70 8.01 -4.16 11.61
N SER A 71 8.15 -4.85 10.49
CA SER A 71 7.79 -6.27 10.35
C SER A 71 8.72 -6.98 9.38
N TYR A 72 8.68 -8.32 9.38
CA TYR A 72 9.41 -9.13 8.42
C TYR A 72 8.98 -8.81 6.98
N GLN A 73 7.66 -8.72 6.73
CA GLN A 73 7.10 -8.40 5.42
C GLN A 73 7.50 -7.00 4.95
N ALA A 74 7.47 -6.00 5.85
CA ALA A 74 7.94 -4.65 5.52
C ALA A 74 9.45 -4.62 5.25
N THR A 75 10.23 -5.47 5.92
CA THR A 75 11.66 -5.63 5.65
C THR A 75 11.90 -6.21 4.26
N GLN A 76 11.18 -7.27 3.88
CA GLN A 76 11.24 -7.83 2.52
C GLN A 76 10.82 -6.80 1.47
N PHE A 77 9.76 -6.03 1.74
CA PHE A 77 9.35 -4.92 0.89
C PHE A 77 10.46 -3.90 0.69
N ARG A 78 11.15 -3.44 1.76
CA ARG A 78 12.26 -2.48 1.64
C ARG A 78 13.46 -3.06 0.89
N ILE A 79 13.78 -4.34 1.09
CA ILE A 79 14.85 -5.02 0.33
C ILE A 79 14.53 -4.99 -1.16
N TRP A 80 13.30 -5.37 -1.52
CA TRP A 80 12.83 -5.36 -2.91
C TRP A 80 12.78 -3.95 -3.51
N THR A 81 12.22 -2.96 -2.81
CA THR A 81 12.16 -1.57 -3.31
C THR A 81 13.58 -1.01 -3.51
N THR A 82 14.51 -1.34 -2.62
CA THR A 82 15.91 -0.93 -2.75
C THR A 82 16.59 -1.59 -3.95
N SER A 83 16.32 -2.87 -4.24
CA SER A 83 16.89 -3.54 -5.42
C SER A 83 16.36 -2.92 -6.71
N VAL A 84 15.04 -2.68 -6.78
CA VAL A 84 14.38 -2.01 -7.91
C VAL A 84 14.96 -0.62 -8.14
N LEU A 85 15.11 0.19 -7.09
CA LEU A 85 15.68 1.53 -7.20
C LEU A 85 17.15 1.49 -7.66
N LYS A 86 17.96 0.58 -7.12
CA LYS A 86 19.36 0.40 -7.55
C LYS A 86 19.44 0.03 -9.02
N GLU A 87 18.62 -0.91 -9.47
CA GLU A 87 18.57 -1.32 -10.87
C GLU A 87 18.17 -0.17 -11.78
N PHE A 88 17.13 0.58 -11.40
CA PHE A 88 16.69 1.76 -12.13
C PHE A 88 17.80 2.81 -12.26
N ILE A 89 18.51 3.11 -11.17
CA ILE A 89 19.60 4.09 -11.18
C ILE A 89 20.75 3.64 -12.08
N ILE A 90 21.09 2.35 -12.08
CA ILE A 90 22.22 1.82 -12.86
C ILE A 90 21.88 1.69 -14.35
N LYS A 91 20.70 1.16 -14.68
CA LYS A 91 20.31 0.80 -16.05
C LYS A 91 19.43 1.85 -16.74
N GLY A 92 18.80 2.74 -15.98
CA GLY A 92 17.77 3.67 -16.45
C GLY A 92 16.38 3.04 -16.60
N TYR A 93 16.22 1.76 -16.27
CA TYR A 93 14.95 1.03 -16.35
C TYR A 93 14.95 -0.17 -15.40
N VAL A 94 13.76 -0.74 -15.14
CA VAL A 94 13.58 -1.98 -14.38
C VAL A 94 12.69 -2.91 -15.19
N LEU A 95 13.08 -4.18 -15.33
CA LEU A 95 12.28 -5.23 -15.95
C LEU A 95 11.95 -6.32 -14.94
N ASP A 96 10.71 -6.77 -14.94
CA ASP A 96 10.30 -7.97 -14.20
C ASP A 96 10.54 -9.20 -15.09
N ASP A 97 11.80 -9.64 -15.13
CA ASP A 97 12.26 -10.73 -16.00
C ASP A 97 11.52 -12.05 -15.76
N GLU A 98 11.20 -12.36 -14.49
CA GLU A 98 10.45 -13.57 -14.15
C GLU A 98 9.03 -13.50 -14.72
N ARG A 99 8.35 -12.36 -14.56
CA ARG A 99 7.00 -12.18 -15.10
C ARG A 99 6.99 -12.16 -16.63
N LEU A 100 8.00 -11.57 -17.26
CA LEU A 100 8.17 -11.59 -18.72
C LEU A 100 8.34 -13.03 -19.25
N LYS A 101 9.13 -13.86 -18.56
CA LYS A 101 9.34 -15.27 -18.92
C LYS A 101 8.09 -16.12 -18.71
N GLN A 102 7.29 -15.83 -17.69
CA GLN A 102 6.11 -16.63 -17.35
C GLN A 102 4.85 -16.31 -18.20
N GLY A 103 4.86 -15.23 -18.99
CA GLY A 103 3.76 -14.89 -19.92
C GLY A 103 2.40 -14.60 -19.24
N LYS A 104 2.36 -14.49 -17.90
CA LYS A 104 1.12 -14.23 -17.16
C LYS A 104 0.75 -12.75 -17.27
N HIS A 105 -0.18 -12.45 -18.19
CA HIS A 105 -0.92 -11.20 -18.16
C HIS A 105 -1.91 -11.23 -16.99
N LEU A 106 -1.71 -10.35 -16.00
CA LEU A 106 -2.63 -10.16 -14.87
C LEU A 106 -3.95 -9.48 -15.27
N TYR A 107 -4.09 -9.07 -16.53
CA TYR A 107 -5.32 -8.52 -17.07
C TYR A 107 -5.94 -9.56 -18.01
N LYS A 108 -6.98 -10.23 -17.50
CA LYS A 108 -8.00 -10.91 -18.28
C LYS A 108 -9.35 -10.46 -17.76
#